data_AF-A0A9E0XY49-F1
#
_entry.id   AF-A0A9E0XY49-F1
#
_cell.length_a   1.000
_cell.length_b   1.000
_cell.length_c   1.000
_cell.angle_alpha   90.00
_cell.angle_beta   90.00
_cell.angle_gamma   90.00
#
_symmetry.space_group_name_H-M   'P 1'
#
loop_
_entity.id
_entity.type
_entity.pdbx_description
1 polymer ?
#
loop_
_entity_poly.entity_id
_entity_poly.type
_entity_poly.pdbx_seq_one_letter_code
_entity_poly.pdbx_strand_id
1 'polypeptide(L)'
;MAKWRKSKRLCNSPFFTERDFRELLDGGQAFRWDRISDNTYEGVFENIAARLSLDSEGKVCAALPDGFDEDSALIRIADYLDFGRDYEKILKSQNDPHVVEAAKHFPTLRILRQNPREAIICFICSSSKRIVQIKQCV
;
A
#
# COMPACT_ATOMS: atom_id res chain seq x y z
N MET A 1 23.34 -3.49 -6.84
CA MET A 1 21.89 -3.31 -7.01
C MET A 1 21.21 -4.65 -6.79
N ALA A 2 20.15 -4.71 -6.00
CA ALA A 2 19.40 -5.95 -5.83
C ALA A 2 18.83 -6.39 -7.19
N LYS A 3 18.93 -7.68 -7.49
CA LYS A 3 18.32 -8.25 -8.70
C LYS A 3 16.85 -8.56 -8.37
N TRP A 4 15.96 -7.95 -9.14
CA TRP A 4 14.51 -8.09 -8.96
C TRP A 4 13.97 -9.22 -9.84
N ARG A 5 13.07 -10.02 -9.28
CA ARG A 5 12.30 -11.01 -10.03
C ARG A 5 11.29 -10.32 -10.95
N LYS A 6 10.73 -11.10 -11.89
CA LYS A 6 9.65 -10.64 -12.76
C LYS A 6 8.42 -10.31 -11.90
N SER A 7 7.74 -9.21 -12.23
CA SER A 7 6.50 -8.82 -11.57
C SER A 7 5.39 -9.85 -11.84
N LYS A 8 4.60 -10.17 -10.80
CA LYS A 8 3.51 -11.15 -10.82
C LYS A 8 2.25 -10.53 -10.23
N ARG A 9 1.10 -10.72 -10.89
CA ARG A 9 -0.22 -10.29 -10.40
C ARG A 9 -0.54 -11.03 -9.10
N LEU A 10 -0.95 -10.31 -8.05
CA LEU A 10 -1.39 -10.93 -6.80
C LEU A 10 -2.75 -11.60 -6.95
N CYS A 11 -2.90 -12.78 -6.35
CA CYS A 11 -4.19 -13.46 -6.29
C CYS A 11 -5.21 -12.62 -5.49
N ASN A 12 -6.46 -12.63 -5.94
CA ASN A 12 -7.57 -11.92 -5.30
C ASN A 12 -7.36 -10.41 -5.14
N SER A 13 -6.49 -9.78 -5.94
CA SER A 13 -6.33 -8.32 -5.90
C SER A 13 -7.67 -7.64 -6.13
N PRO A 14 -8.11 -6.76 -5.23
CA PRO A 14 -9.21 -5.86 -5.52
C PRO A 14 -8.80 -4.91 -6.66
N PHE A 15 -9.77 -4.23 -7.23
CA PHE A 15 -9.51 -3.14 -8.16
C PHE A 15 -9.00 -1.91 -7.38
N PHE A 16 -7.98 -1.24 -7.93
CA PHE A 16 -7.52 0.05 -7.46
C PHE A 16 -7.50 1.06 -8.60
N THR A 17 -7.90 2.30 -8.30
CA THR A 17 -7.56 3.43 -9.15
C THR A 17 -6.10 3.83 -8.91
N GLU A 18 -5.43 4.41 -9.91
CA GLU A 18 -4.05 4.89 -9.77
C GLU A 18 -3.91 5.94 -8.66
N ARG A 19 -4.92 6.81 -8.52
CA ARG A 19 -4.96 7.83 -7.47
C ARG A 19 -5.01 7.20 -6.09
N ASP A 20 -5.91 6.26 -5.87
CA ASP A 20 -6.10 5.65 -4.55
C ASP A 20 -4.92 4.74 -4.21
N PHE A 21 -4.32 4.08 -5.19
CA PHE A 21 -3.11 3.28 -5.00
C PHE A 21 -1.90 4.15 -4.62
N ARG A 22 -1.77 5.34 -5.22
CA ARG A 22 -0.80 6.35 -4.80
C ARG A 22 -1.06 6.78 -3.37
N GLU A 23 -2.30 7.14 -3.04
CA GLU A 23 -2.67 7.61 -1.70
C GLU A 23 -2.46 6.51 -0.64
N LEU A 24 -2.69 5.25 -1.01
CA LEU A 24 -2.46 4.09 -0.15
C LEU A 24 -0.96 3.96 0.25
N LEU A 25 -0.04 4.11 -0.70
CA LEU A 25 1.39 3.87 -0.48
C LEU A 25 2.19 5.13 -0.10
N ASP A 26 1.77 6.30 -0.59
CA ASP A 26 2.51 7.57 -0.50
C ASP A 26 1.69 8.71 0.16
N GLY A 27 0.43 8.47 0.50
CA GLY A 27 -0.46 9.45 1.16
C GLY A 27 -0.21 9.64 2.66
N GLY A 28 0.86 9.05 3.21
CA GLY A 28 1.23 9.20 4.62
C GLY A 28 0.64 8.14 5.56
N GLN A 29 0.00 7.10 5.03
CA GLN A 29 -0.26 5.89 5.82
C GLN A 29 1.06 5.19 6.18
N ALA A 30 1.92 4.99 5.18
CA ALA A 30 3.25 4.43 5.32
C ALA A 30 4.30 5.43 4.81
N PHE A 31 5.55 5.26 5.28
CA PHE A 31 6.64 6.20 4.98
C PHE A 31 7.86 5.54 4.33
N ARG A 32 7.81 4.22 4.08
CA ARG A 32 8.92 3.44 3.52
C ARG A 32 8.65 2.94 2.11
N TRP A 33 7.83 3.71 1.38
CA TRP A 33 7.52 3.49 -0.03
C TRP A 33 7.98 4.70 -0.82
N ASP A 34 8.74 4.47 -1.88
CA ASP A 34 9.20 5.48 -2.81
C ASP A 34 8.60 5.25 -4.19
N ARG A 35 8.15 6.32 -4.82
CA ARG A 35 7.62 6.28 -6.19
C ARG A 35 8.79 6.21 -7.17
N ILE A 36 8.87 5.12 -7.93
CA ILE A 36 9.91 4.88 -8.94
C ILE A 36 9.42 5.29 -10.34
N SER A 37 8.14 5.13 -10.61
CA SER A 37 7.48 5.59 -11.85
C SER A 37 5.99 5.84 -11.59
N ASP A 38 5.22 6.16 -12.63
CA ASP A 38 3.87 6.69 -12.43
C ASP A 38 2.96 5.82 -11.56
N ASN A 39 3.04 4.51 -11.75
CA ASN A 39 2.27 3.49 -11.02
C ASN A 39 3.16 2.44 -10.37
N THR A 40 4.44 2.72 -10.15
CA THR A 40 5.37 1.76 -9.57
C THR A 40 6.01 2.35 -8.33
N TYR A 41 5.88 1.62 -7.23
CA TYR A 41 6.39 2.00 -5.92
C TYR A 41 7.31 0.90 -5.43
N GLU A 42 8.43 1.28 -4.85
CA GLU A 42 9.37 0.35 -4.23
C GLU A 42 9.44 0.69 -2.75
N GLY A 43 9.42 -0.32 -1.90
CA GLY A 43 9.40 -0.07 -0.48
C GLY A 43 9.66 -1.30 0.35
N VAL A 44 9.70 -1.07 1.64
CA VAL A 44 9.89 -2.10 2.65
C VAL A 44 8.75 -2.01 3.66
N PHE A 45 8.14 -3.15 3.95
CA PHE A 45 7.20 -3.30 5.05
C PHE A 45 7.62 -4.53 5.86
N GLU A 46 7.64 -4.40 7.18
CA GLU A 46 8.25 -5.41 8.05
C GLU A 46 9.69 -5.73 7.59
N ASN A 47 9.93 -6.98 7.16
CA ASN A 47 11.21 -7.46 6.63
C ASN A 47 11.14 -7.82 5.13
N ILE A 48 10.10 -7.38 4.42
CA ILE A 48 9.91 -7.66 2.99
C ILE A 48 10.16 -6.38 2.20
N ALA A 49 11.14 -6.43 1.29
CA ALA A 49 11.28 -5.46 0.22
C ALA A 49 10.42 -5.89 -0.97
N ALA A 50 9.65 -4.97 -1.53
CA ALA A 50 8.77 -5.24 -2.65
C ALA A 50 8.68 -4.03 -3.59
N ARG A 51 8.43 -4.31 -4.86
CA ARG A 51 8.04 -3.32 -5.85
C ARG A 51 6.62 -3.62 -6.28
N LEU A 52 5.71 -2.69 -6.02
CA LEU A 52 4.29 -2.83 -6.33
C LEU A 52 3.91 -1.93 -7.50
N SER A 53 3.06 -2.45 -8.37
CA SER A 53 2.49 -1.68 -9.47
C SER A 53 1.06 -2.09 -9.77
N LEU A 54 0.35 -1.29 -10.55
CA LEU A 54 -0.92 -1.70 -11.14
C LEU A 54 -0.70 -2.19 -12.57
N ASP A 55 -1.46 -3.19 -12.99
CA ASP A 55 -1.61 -3.53 -14.39
C ASP A 55 -2.76 -2.76 -15.07
N SER A 56 -3.02 -3.06 -16.35
CA SER A 56 -4.06 -2.40 -17.14
C SER A 56 -5.48 -2.60 -16.63
N GLU A 57 -5.72 -3.58 -15.75
CA GLU A 57 -7.02 -3.84 -15.12
C GLU A 57 -7.10 -3.23 -13.71
N GLY A 58 -6.09 -2.48 -13.28
CA GLY A 58 -6.03 -1.92 -11.91
C GLY A 58 -5.80 -2.99 -10.85
N LYS A 59 -5.21 -4.14 -11.20
CA LYS A 59 -4.82 -5.19 -10.26
C LYS A 59 -3.37 -5.00 -9.82
N VAL A 60 -3.10 -5.29 -8.55
CA VAL A 60 -1.76 -5.15 -7.99
C VAL A 60 -0.87 -6.27 -8.52
N CYS A 61 0.29 -5.88 -9.03
CA CYS A 61 1.41 -6.75 -9.34
C CYS A 61 2.56 -6.47 -8.37
N ALA A 62 3.30 -7.50 -8.00
CA ALA A 62 4.47 -7.40 -7.14
C ALA A 62 5.70 -8.03 -7.79
N ALA A 63 6.83 -7.36 -7.66
CA ALA A 63 8.16 -7.92 -7.87
C ALA A 63 8.91 -7.93 -6.53
N LEU A 64 9.71 -8.97 -6.31
CA LEU A 64 10.50 -9.17 -5.10
C LEU A 64 11.99 -9.26 -5.47
N PRO A 65 12.92 -8.89 -4.58
CA PRO A 65 14.32 -9.21 -4.76
C PRO A 65 14.57 -10.73 -4.78
N ASP A 66 15.69 -11.14 -5.37
CA ASP A 66 16.19 -12.51 -5.23
C ASP A 66 16.42 -12.86 -3.73
N GLY A 67 16.22 -14.13 -3.38
CA GLY A 67 16.39 -14.64 -2.00
C GLY A 67 15.12 -14.65 -1.14
N PHE A 68 14.02 -14.01 -1.56
CA PHE A 68 12.72 -14.15 -0.89
C PHE A 68 11.99 -15.42 -1.34
N ASP A 69 11.25 -16.03 -0.40
CA ASP A 69 10.20 -17.00 -0.72
C ASP A 69 9.01 -16.26 -1.35
N GLU A 70 8.80 -16.47 -2.65
CA GLU A 70 7.84 -15.69 -3.45
C GLU A 70 6.41 -15.89 -2.97
N ASP A 71 5.95 -17.13 -2.77
CA ASP A 71 4.55 -17.38 -2.46
C ASP A 71 4.18 -16.84 -1.07
N SER A 72 5.05 -17.06 -0.08
CA SER A 72 4.91 -16.50 1.26
C SER A 72 4.90 -14.96 1.25
N ALA A 73 5.80 -14.34 0.48
CA ALA A 73 5.87 -12.89 0.36
C ALA A 73 4.63 -12.31 -0.33
N LEU A 74 4.12 -12.94 -1.40
CA LEU A 74 2.90 -12.48 -2.09
C LEU A 74 1.67 -12.54 -1.18
N ILE A 75 1.53 -13.59 -0.37
CA ILE A 75 0.45 -13.70 0.63
C ILE A 75 0.57 -12.56 1.66
N ARG A 76 1.78 -12.28 2.15
CA ARG A 76 2.02 -11.20 3.10
C ARG A 76 1.76 -9.81 2.51
N ILE A 77 2.07 -9.60 1.23
CA ILE A 77 1.71 -8.35 0.53
C ILE A 77 0.19 -8.20 0.46
N ALA A 78 -0.54 -9.26 0.10
CA ALA A 78 -2.00 -9.21 0.03
C ALA A 78 -2.65 -8.92 1.39
N ASP A 79 -2.11 -9.49 2.47
CA ASP A 79 -2.56 -9.18 3.85
C ASP A 79 -2.22 -7.74 4.24
N TYR A 80 -1.00 -7.28 3.96
CA TYR A 80 -0.56 -5.90 4.22
C TYR A 80 -1.46 -4.85 3.53
N LEU A 81 -1.87 -5.12 2.28
CA LEU A 81 -2.79 -4.29 1.51
C LEU A 81 -4.29 -4.52 1.82
N ASP A 82 -4.60 -5.36 2.82
CA ASP A 82 -5.95 -5.65 3.32
C ASP A 82 -6.92 -6.17 2.24
N PHE A 83 -6.46 -7.10 1.39
CA PHE A 83 -7.26 -7.66 0.30
C PHE A 83 -8.49 -8.43 0.79
N GLY A 84 -8.42 -9.04 1.98
CA GLY A 84 -9.51 -9.83 2.54
C GLY A 84 -10.69 -9.04 3.10
N ARG A 85 -10.61 -7.70 3.13
CA ARG A 85 -11.68 -6.85 3.68
C ARG A 85 -12.61 -6.32 2.59
N ASP A 86 -13.90 -6.47 2.83
CA ASP A 86 -14.98 -5.94 1.99
C ASP A 86 -15.27 -4.47 2.36
N TYR A 87 -14.48 -3.56 1.77
CA TYR A 87 -14.66 -2.12 1.96
C TYR A 87 -15.99 -1.61 1.38
N GLU A 88 -16.52 -2.24 0.33
CA GLU A 88 -17.82 -1.85 -0.21
C GLU A 88 -18.94 -2.09 0.79
N LYS A 89 -18.93 -3.24 1.48
CA LYS A 89 -19.90 -3.53 2.55
C LYS A 89 -19.75 -2.55 3.71
N ILE A 90 -18.52 -2.19 4.09
CA ILE A 90 -18.27 -1.20 5.14
C ILE A 90 -18.86 0.16 4.74
N LEU A 91 -18.58 0.63 3.53
CA LEU A 91 -19.09 1.90 3.01
C LEU A 91 -20.61 1.93 2.90
N LYS A 92 -21.24 0.83 2.45
CA LYS A 92 -22.72 0.69 2.40
C LYS A 92 -23.37 0.75 3.78
N SER A 93 -22.65 0.41 4.84
CA SER A 93 -23.14 0.50 6.22
C SER A 93 -22.95 1.88 6.86
N GLN A 94 -22.24 2.81 6.20
CA GLN A 94 -22.03 4.15 6.71
C GLN A 94 -23.25 5.03 6.45
N ASN A 95 -23.69 5.77 7.48
CA ASN A 95 -24.79 6.73 7.39
C ASN A 95 -24.30 8.19 7.42
N ASP A 96 -23.01 8.42 7.66
CA ASP A 96 -22.44 9.77 7.71
C ASP A 96 -22.25 10.30 6.27
N PRO A 97 -22.94 11.41 5.89
CA PRO A 97 -22.85 11.96 4.54
C PRO A 97 -21.44 12.44 4.17
N HIS A 98 -20.63 12.87 5.14
CA HIS A 98 -19.25 13.29 4.88
C HIS A 98 -18.35 12.10 4.54
N VAL A 99 -18.52 10.97 5.25
CA VAL A 99 -17.79 9.74 4.95
C VAL A 99 -18.19 9.20 3.58
N VAL A 100 -19.49 9.20 3.27
CA VAL A 100 -20.01 8.75 1.97
C VAL A 100 -19.48 9.64 0.83
N GLU A 101 -19.44 10.96 1.01
CA GLU A 101 -18.89 11.87 0.00
C GLU A 101 -17.38 11.69 -0.17
N ALA A 102 -16.62 11.59 0.92
CA ALA A 102 -15.18 11.34 0.86
C ALA A 102 -14.85 10.04 0.10
N ALA A 103 -15.66 8.99 0.31
CA ALA A 103 -15.51 7.71 -0.38
C ALA A 103 -15.75 7.81 -1.90
N LYS A 104 -16.49 8.80 -2.41
CA LYS A 104 -16.63 9.02 -3.86
C LYS A 104 -15.34 9.55 -4.47
N HIS A 105 -14.55 10.31 -3.72
CA HIS A 105 -13.26 10.84 -4.19
C HIS A 105 -12.16 9.78 -4.19
N PHE A 106 -12.25 8.80 -3.29
CA PHE A 106 -11.27 7.72 -3.09
C PHE A 106 -11.95 6.34 -2.97
N PRO A 107 -12.60 5.84 -4.04
CA PRO A 107 -13.51 4.68 -3.98
C PRO A 107 -12.82 3.34 -3.70
N THR A 108 -11.52 3.24 -3.96
CA THR A 108 -10.72 2.01 -3.79
C THR A 108 -9.64 2.16 -2.73
N LEU A 109 -9.60 3.29 -2.01
CA LEU A 109 -8.65 3.52 -0.93
C LEU A 109 -8.94 2.59 0.25
N ARG A 110 -7.87 2.09 0.85
CA ARG A 110 -7.88 1.11 1.94
C ARG A 110 -6.93 1.53 3.04
N ILE A 111 -7.01 0.84 4.17
CA ILE A 111 -6.09 1.01 5.30
C ILE A 111 -5.06 -0.11 5.28
N LEU A 112 -3.78 0.26 5.27
CA LEU A 112 -2.67 -0.71 5.34
C LEU A 112 -2.63 -1.42 6.70
N ARG A 113 -2.38 -2.73 6.71
CA ARG A 113 -2.13 -3.53 7.92
C ARG A 113 -0.67 -3.44 8.35
N GLN A 114 -0.25 -2.24 8.75
CA GLN A 114 1.13 -2.00 9.19
C GLN A 114 1.47 -2.68 10.51
N ASN A 115 2.74 -3.01 10.69
CA ASN A 115 3.25 -3.46 11.98
C ASN A 115 3.08 -2.34 13.03
N PRO A 116 2.43 -2.60 14.18
CA PRO A 116 2.17 -1.56 15.16
C PRO A 116 3.44 -0.86 15.68
N ARG A 117 4.56 -1.58 15.81
CA ARG A 117 5.82 -0.98 16.30
C ARG A 117 6.39 0.00 15.28
N GLU A 118 6.40 -0.39 14.00
CA GLU A 118 6.85 0.45 12.90
C GLU A 118 5.96 1.69 12.78
N ALA A 119 4.64 1.50 12.79
CA ALA A 119 3.67 2.60 12.74
C ALA A 119 3.89 3.60 13.90
N ILE A 120 4.04 3.13 15.14
CA ILE A 120 4.26 4.00 16.30
C ILE A 120 5.52 4.85 16.12
N ILE A 121 6.65 4.26 15.71
CA ILE A 121 7.90 5.01 15.51
C ILE A 121 7.73 6.04 14.40
N CYS A 122 7.14 5.66 13.27
CA CYS A 122 6.83 6.57 12.16
C CYS A 122 5.98 7.77 12.60
N PHE A 123 4.90 7.53 13.36
CA PHE A 123 4.00 8.58 13.81
C PHE A 123 4.57 9.44 14.96
N ILE A 124 5.48 8.91 15.78
CA ILE A 124 6.26 9.76 16.71
C ILE A 124 7.14 10.72 15.90
N CYS A 125 7.80 10.22 14.85
CA CYS A 125 8.62 11.03 13.96
C CYS A 125 7.80 12.04 13.14
N SER A 126 6.49 11.81 12.93
CA SER A 126 5.62 12.67 12.13
C SER A 126 5.20 13.97 12.79
N SER A 127 5.32 14.08 14.12
CA SER A 127 4.89 15.26 14.87
C SER A 127 5.53 16.54 14.30
N SER A 128 4.68 17.40 13.74
CA SER A 128 5.05 18.67 13.09
C SER A 128 5.99 18.53 11.86
N LYS A 129 6.01 17.37 11.19
CA LYS A 129 6.80 17.13 9.96
C LYS A 129 5.91 16.89 8.74
N ARG A 130 6.36 17.34 7.56
CA ARG A 130 5.75 16.96 6.27
C ARG A 130 6.15 15.52 5.91
N ILE A 131 5.32 14.82 5.12
CA ILE A 131 5.59 13.44 4.67
C ILE A 131 7.03 13.27 4.17
N VAL A 132 7.50 14.16 3.29
CA VAL A 132 8.88 14.13 2.76
C VAL A 132 9.95 14.14 3.86
N GLN A 133 9.73 14.88 4.95
CA GLN A 133 10.67 14.95 6.07
C GLN A 133 10.60 13.72 6.97
N ILE A 134 9.44 13.06 7.05
CA ILE A 134 9.26 11.82 7.79
C ILE A 134 10.03 10.71 7.11
N LYS A 135 9.88 10.56 5.78
CA LYS A 135 10.61 9.57 4.98
C LYS A 135 12.13 9.68 5.05
N GLN A 136 12.66 10.86 5.41
CA GLN A 136 14.10 11.06 5.63
C GLN A 136 14.57 10.60 7.02
N CYS A 137 13.65 10.47 7.97
CA CYS A 137 13.92 10.08 9.35
C CYS A 137 13.82 8.57 9.59
N VAL A 138 12.98 7.88 8.81
CA VAL A 138 12.71 6.43 8.90
C VAL A 138 13.35 5.67 7.74
#